data_AF-A0A2E6XLJ1-F1
#
_entry.id   AF-A0A2E6XLJ1-F1
#
_cell.length_a   1.000
_cell.length_b   1.000
_cell.length_c   1.000
_cell.angle_alpha   90.00
_cell.angle_beta   90.00
_cell.angle_gamma   90.00
#
_symmetry.space_group_name_H-M   'P 1'
#
loop_
_entity.id
_entity.type
_entity.pdbx_description
1 polymer ?
#
loop_
_entity_poly.entity_id
_entity_poly.type
_entity_poly.pdbx_seq_one_letter_code
_entity_poly.pdbx_strand_id
1 'polypeptide(L)'
;FATAAKAAGVEHFLVVTAVSANPNASAFYSRVKGHTEQQLGEIGFSRLDIVRPGLLLGDRKEHRLIEALLQRLAPAIDLLMRGKWRRYRSVQAVSVGRCLLELAANTAPGVFTHHFDDIMTVLRSASPVTTK
;
A
#
# COMPACT_ATOMS: atom_id res chain seq x y z
N PHE A 1 -5.34 10.33 -14.23
CA PHE A 1 -5.84 10.90 -12.95
C PHE A 1 -4.78 11.68 -12.19
N ALA A 2 -3.60 11.12 -11.89
CA ALA A 2 -2.57 11.82 -11.10
C ALA A 2 -2.10 13.15 -11.73
N THR A 3 -1.80 13.18 -13.04
CA THR A 3 -1.45 14.44 -13.74
C THR A 3 -2.57 15.48 -13.67
N ALA A 4 -3.83 15.03 -13.80
CA ALA A 4 -4.99 15.92 -13.68
C ALA A 4 -5.16 16.45 -12.24
N ALA A 5 -4.92 15.62 -11.23
CA ALA A 5 -4.92 16.03 -9.83
C ALA A 5 -3.83 17.09 -9.57
N LYS A 6 -2.62 16.87 -10.07
CA LYS A 6 -1.53 17.85 -9.97
C LYS A 6 -1.89 19.17 -10.67
N ALA A 7 -2.47 19.10 -11.87
CA ALA A 7 -2.95 20.27 -12.60
C ALA A 7 -4.07 21.03 -11.86
N ALA A 8 -4.87 20.32 -11.05
CA ALA A 8 -5.89 20.90 -10.18
C ALA A 8 -5.32 21.45 -8.85
N GLY A 9 -3.99 21.48 -8.68
CA GLY A 9 -3.34 22.02 -7.47
C GLY A 9 -3.22 21.04 -6.32
N VAL A 10 -3.47 19.73 -6.53
CA VAL A 10 -3.23 18.73 -5.47
C VAL A 10 -1.73 18.64 -5.17
N GLU A 11 -1.37 18.88 -3.92
CA GLU A 11 0.02 18.84 -3.45
C GLU A 11 0.41 17.49 -2.84
N HIS A 12 -0.56 16.77 -2.27
CA HIS A 12 -0.36 15.50 -1.59
C HIS A 12 -1.16 14.39 -2.27
N PHE A 13 -0.46 13.39 -2.79
CA PHE A 13 -1.05 12.25 -3.47
C PHE A 13 -0.75 10.95 -2.73
N LEU A 14 -1.76 10.12 -2.53
CA LEU A 14 -1.61 8.80 -1.91
C LEU A 14 -2.05 7.72 -2.88
N VAL A 15 -1.29 6.63 -2.97
CA VAL A 15 -1.58 5.52 -3.89
C VAL A 15 -1.37 4.18 -3.21
N VAL A 16 -2.24 3.21 -3.51
CA VAL A 16 -2.07 1.81 -3.10
C VAL A 16 -1.58 0.97 -4.27
N THR A 17 -0.44 0.33 -4.09
CA THR A 17 0.19 -0.56 -5.07
C THR A 17 0.29 -1.97 -4.51
N ALA A 18 1.47 -2.58 -4.47
CA ALA A 18 1.69 -3.92 -3.95
C ALA A 18 3.15 -4.09 -3.53
N VAL A 19 3.39 -4.93 -2.52
CA VAL A 19 4.75 -5.30 -2.07
C VAL A 19 5.65 -5.83 -3.20
N SER A 20 5.06 -6.42 -4.24
CA SER A 20 5.77 -6.97 -5.39
C SER A 20 6.04 -5.98 -6.52
N ALA A 21 5.62 -4.71 -6.39
CA ALA A 21 5.80 -3.69 -7.42
C ALA A 21 7.28 -3.55 -7.83
N ASN A 22 7.56 -3.85 -9.09
CA ASN A 22 8.90 -3.80 -9.66
C ASN A 22 8.79 -3.63 -11.18
N PRO A 23 9.27 -2.51 -11.76
CA PRO A 23 9.17 -2.23 -13.20
C PRO A 23 9.92 -3.26 -14.06
N ASN A 24 10.89 -3.97 -13.48
CA ASN A 24 11.67 -5.00 -14.18
C ASN A 24 11.12 -6.42 -13.98
N ALA A 25 9.96 -6.59 -13.32
CA ALA A 25 9.40 -7.91 -13.07
C ALA A 25 8.90 -8.58 -14.37
N SER A 26 9.06 -9.90 -14.48
CA SER A 26 8.44 -10.70 -15.55
C SER A 26 6.92 -10.76 -15.42
N ALA A 27 6.42 -10.83 -14.19
CA ALA A 27 4.99 -10.79 -13.88
C ALA A 27 4.37 -9.44 -14.24
N PHE A 28 3.39 -9.46 -15.16
CA PHE A 28 2.74 -8.26 -15.70
C PHE A 28 2.18 -7.34 -14.61
N TYR A 29 1.46 -7.88 -13.61
CA TYR A 29 0.88 -7.08 -12.52
C TYR A 29 1.94 -6.30 -11.73
N SER A 30 3.02 -6.97 -11.33
CA SER A 30 4.13 -6.36 -10.59
C SER A 30 4.85 -5.30 -11.42
N ARG A 31 5.01 -5.54 -12.73
CA ARG A 31 5.61 -4.60 -13.68
C ARG A 31 4.79 -3.33 -13.84
N VAL A 32 3.48 -3.48 -14.09
CA VAL A 32 2.56 -2.33 -14.20
C VAL A 32 2.57 -1.49 -12.93
N LYS A 33 2.49 -2.12 -11.75
CA LYS A 33 2.56 -1.40 -10.48
C LYS A 33 3.90 -0.69 -10.29
N GLY A 34 5.01 -1.33 -10.66
CA GLY A 34 6.35 -0.72 -10.61
C GLY A 34 6.49 0.51 -11.51
N HIS A 35 6.06 0.42 -12.78
CA HIS A 35 6.08 1.57 -13.69
C HIS A 35 5.16 2.69 -13.21
N THR A 36 3.99 2.35 -12.66
CA THR A 36 3.06 3.34 -12.09
C THR A 36 3.77 4.16 -11.00
N GLU A 37 4.52 3.51 -10.10
CA GLU A 37 5.23 4.21 -9.03
C GLU A 37 6.35 5.11 -9.55
N GLN A 38 7.11 4.65 -10.56
CA GLN A 38 8.13 5.48 -11.21
C GLN A 38 7.51 6.74 -11.80
N GLN A 39 6.44 6.59 -12.59
CA GLN A 39 5.75 7.71 -13.22
C GLN A 39 5.14 8.66 -12.19
N LEU A 40 4.58 8.15 -11.10
CA LEU A 40 4.06 9.01 -10.03
C LEU A 40 5.15 9.83 -9.34
N GLY A 41 6.35 9.26 -9.16
CA GLY A 41 7.51 9.98 -8.62
C GLY A 41 7.95 11.16 -9.50
N GLU A 42 7.72 11.08 -10.81
CA GLU A 42 8.09 12.11 -11.79
C GLU A 42 7.07 13.26 -11.89
N ILE A 43 5.83 13.09 -11.39
CA ILE A 43 4.77 14.12 -11.48
C ILE A 43 5.07 15.34 -10.60
N GLY A 44 5.87 15.19 -9.54
CA GLY A 44 6.28 16.31 -8.68
C GLY A 44 5.18 16.79 -7.72
N PHE A 45 4.46 15.86 -7.08
CA PHE A 45 3.68 16.20 -5.88
C PHE A 45 4.62 16.68 -4.76
N SER A 46 4.15 17.64 -3.94
CA SER A 46 4.91 18.08 -2.76
C SER A 46 5.13 16.91 -1.79
N ARG A 47 4.09 16.06 -1.65
CA ARG A 47 4.15 14.81 -0.92
C ARG A 47 3.52 13.67 -1.72
N LEU A 48 4.19 12.52 -1.77
CA LEU A 48 3.68 11.29 -2.39
C LEU A 48 3.84 10.12 -1.42
N ASP A 49 2.74 9.49 -1.01
CA ASP A 49 2.74 8.27 -0.21
C ASP A 49 2.37 7.06 -1.06
N ILE A 50 3.30 6.12 -1.20
CA ILE A 50 3.15 4.87 -1.94
C ILE A 50 2.98 3.73 -0.94
N VAL A 51 1.75 3.23 -0.80
CA VAL A 51 1.43 2.14 0.12
C VAL A 51 1.53 0.81 -0.62
N ARG A 52 2.48 -0.03 -0.22
CA ARG A 52 2.79 -1.35 -0.80
C ARG A 52 2.36 -2.48 0.16
N PRO A 53 1.06 -2.78 0.27
CA PRO A 53 0.60 -3.87 1.13
C PRO A 53 1.04 -5.23 0.57
N GLY A 54 1.12 -6.21 1.47
CA GLY A 54 1.12 -7.63 1.11
C GLY A 54 -0.24 -8.09 0.63
N LEU A 55 -0.61 -9.34 0.93
CA LEU A 55 -1.94 -9.86 0.58
C LEU A 55 -3.03 -9.09 1.34
N LEU A 56 -4.03 -8.57 0.61
CA LEU A 56 -5.15 -7.86 1.22
C LEU A 56 -6.22 -8.85 1.68
N LEU A 57 -6.56 -8.81 2.97
CA LEU A 57 -7.60 -9.64 3.57
C LEU A 57 -8.90 -8.84 3.76
N GLY A 58 -10.05 -9.47 3.55
CA GLY A 58 -11.38 -8.90 3.77
C GLY A 58 -12.44 -9.52 2.85
N ASP A 59 -13.72 -9.24 3.14
CA ASP A 59 -14.83 -9.75 2.33
C ASP A 59 -14.86 -9.08 0.95
N ARG A 60 -14.54 -9.85 -0.09
CA ARG A 60 -14.61 -9.43 -1.49
C ARG A 60 -15.37 -10.48 -2.29
N LYS A 61 -16.22 -10.04 -3.23
CA LYS A 61 -16.92 -10.94 -4.18
C LYS A 61 -16.01 -11.42 -5.33
N GLU A 62 -15.02 -10.62 -5.71
CA GLU A 62 -14.00 -11.01 -6.68
C GLU A 62 -12.81 -11.65 -5.97
N HIS A 63 -12.78 -12.97 -5.96
CA HIS A 63 -11.58 -13.71 -5.62
C HIS A 63 -10.59 -13.51 -6.75
N ARG A 64 -9.44 -12.91 -6.48
CA ARG A 64 -8.31 -12.95 -7.41
C ARG A 64 -7.79 -14.39 -7.39
N LEU A 65 -8.48 -15.32 -8.07
CA LEU A 65 -8.41 -16.81 -8.23
C LEU A 65 -7.33 -17.62 -7.47
N ILE A 66 -6.16 -17.05 -7.22
CA ILE A 66 -5.05 -17.51 -6.38
C ILE A 66 -5.31 -17.22 -4.87
N GLU A 67 -6.19 -16.27 -4.54
CA GLU A 67 -6.45 -15.74 -3.18
C GLU A 67 -7.07 -16.74 -2.20
N ALA A 68 -7.97 -17.65 -2.63
CA ALA A 68 -8.61 -18.59 -1.71
C ALA A 68 -7.64 -19.65 -1.15
N LEU A 69 -6.69 -20.12 -1.97
CA LEU A 69 -5.67 -21.08 -1.56
C LEU A 69 -4.59 -20.41 -0.69
N LEU A 70 -4.19 -19.19 -1.05
CA LEU A 70 -3.23 -18.41 -0.26
C LEU A 70 -3.82 -17.92 1.07
N GLN A 71 -5.10 -17.53 1.14
CA GLN A 71 -5.74 -17.14 2.41
C GLN A 71 -5.78 -18.29 3.41
N ARG A 72 -6.02 -19.52 2.96
CA ARG A 72 -6.03 -20.71 3.82
C ARG A 72 -4.64 -21.07 4.35
N LEU A 73 -3.58 -20.74 3.60
CA LEU A 73 -2.19 -20.99 3.98
C LEU A 73 -1.49 -19.77 4.60
N ALA A 74 -2.10 -18.59 4.52
CA ALA A 74 -1.56 -17.32 5.01
C ALA A 74 -1.05 -17.37 6.45
N PRO A 75 -1.78 -17.92 7.45
CA PRO A 75 -1.27 -17.93 8.82
C PRO A 75 0.01 -18.77 8.99
N ALA A 76 0.17 -19.85 8.22
CA ALA A 76 1.40 -20.66 8.24
C ALA A 76 2.56 -19.98 7.50
N ILE A 77 2.26 -19.33 6.37
CA ILE A 77 3.24 -18.58 5.57
C ILE A 77 3.73 -17.35 6.34
N ASP A 78 2.81 -16.61 6.99
CA ASP A 78 3.14 -15.42 7.79
C ASP A 78 4.04 -15.77 8.98
N LEU A 79 3.88 -16.97 9.58
CA LEU A 79 4.74 -17.44 10.67
C LEU A 79 6.18 -17.71 10.19
N LEU A 80 6.34 -18.11 8.93
CA LEU A 80 7.64 -18.37 8.30
C LEU A 80 8.32 -17.09 7.78
N MET A 81 7.54 -16.03 7.49
CA MET A 81 8.05 -14.75 6.99
C MET A 81 8.72 -13.90 8.10
N ARG A 82 9.97 -14.25 8.45
CA ARG A 82 10.84 -13.49 9.37
C ARG A 82 11.83 -12.60 8.62
N GLY A 83 12.32 -11.55 9.28
CA GLY A 83 13.32 -10.62 8.72
C GLY A 83 12.83 -9.89 7.46
N LYS A 84 13.59 -9.96 6.36
CA LYS A 84 13.32 -9.25 5.09
C LYS A 84 11.98 -9.64 4.42
N TRP A 85 11.38 -10.76 4.80
CA TRP A 85 10.14 -11.26 4.24
C TRP A 85 8.88 -10.65 4.88
N ARG A 86 9.01 -9.96 6.01
CA ARG A 86 7.88 -9.37 6.75
C ARG A 86 7.05 -8.39 5.93
N ARG A 87 7.66 -7.72 4.94
CA ARG A 87 6.95 -6.82 4.02
C ARG A 87 5.83 -7.50 3.22
N TYR A 88 5.90 -8.83 3.03
CA TYR A 88 4.92 -9.61 2.27
C TYR A 88 3.73 -10.07 3.12
N ARG A 89 3.75 -9.85 4.44
CA ARG A 89 2.70 -10.30 5.33
C ARG A 89 1.34 -9.73 4.93
N SER A 90 0.32 -10.54 5.17
CA SER A 90 -1.06 -10.19 4.87
C SER A 90 -1.52 -9.02 5.75
N VAL A 91 -2.36 -8.14 5.20
CA VAL A 91 -2.91 -6.98 5.91
C VAL A 91 -4.39 -6.83 5.58
N GLN A 92 -5.21 -6.46 6.57
CA GLN A 92 -6.63 -6.24 6.31
C GLN A 92 -6.83 -5.00 5.44
N ALA A 93 -7.76 -5.05 4.48
CA ALA A 93 -8.08 -3.92 3.62
C ALA A 93 -8.53 -2.69 4.43
N VAL A 94 -9.26 -2.91 5.53
CA VAL A 94 -9.67 -1.86 6.47
C VAL A 94 -8.45 -1.18 7.12
N SER A 95 -7.42 -1.95 7.47
CA SER A 95 -6.17 -1.40 8.04
C SER A 95 -5.45 -0.50 7.03
N VAL A 96 -5.42 -0.90 5.75
CA VAL A 96 -4.84 -0.05 4.70
C VAL A 96 -5.66 1.23 4.51
N GLY A 97 -6.99 1.13 4.51
CA GLY A 97 -7.87 2.31 4.45
C GLY A 97 -7.63 3.29 5.60
N ARG A 98 -7.54 2.79 6.85
CA ARG A 98 -7.20 3.62 8.02
C ARG A 98 -5.82 4.25 7.88
N CYS A 99 -4.82 3.47 7.43
CA CYS A 99 -3.47 3.99 7.20
C CYS A 99 -3.46 5.15 6.20
N LEU A 100 -4.23 5.06 5.11
CA LEU A 100 -4.36 6.17 4.15
C LEU A 100 -4.96 7.43 4.80
N LEU A 101 -5.97 7.29 5.66
CA LEU A 101 -6.57 8.43 6.38
C LEU A 101 -5.55 9.11 7.30
N GLU A 102 -4.79 8.32 8.06
CA GLU A 102 -3.74 8.85 8.94
C GLU A 102 -2.61 9.50 8.14
N LEU A 103 -2.20 8.88 7.03
CA LEU A 103 -1.17 9.45 6.15
C LEU A 103 -1.63 10.76 5.51
N ALA A 104 -2.91 10.90 5.16
CA ALA A 104 -3.45 12.12 4.55
C ALA A 104 -3.34 13.36 5.45
N ALA A 105 -3.21 13.18 6.77
CA ALA A 105 -2.98 14.28 7.71
C ALA A 105 -1.49 14.72 7.78
N ASN A 106 -0.56 13.93 7.22
CA ASN A 106 0.86 14.26 7.25
C ASN A 106 1.24 15.23 6.13
N THR A 107 1.87 16.34 6.48
CA THR A 107 2.21 17.43 5.54
C THR A 107 3.69 17.48 5.18
N ALA A 108 4.54 16.64 5.79
CA ALA A 108 5.98 16.66 5.52
C ALA A 108 6.25 16.33 4.03
N PRO A 109 6.99 17.18 3.28
CA PRO A 109 7.22 16.97 1.86
C PRO A 109 8.13 15.76 1.61
N GLY A 110 8.00 15.17 0.42
CA GLY A 110 8.84 14.06 -0.03
C GLY A 110 8.05 12.86 -0.56
N VAL A 111 8.80 11.83 -0.97
CA VAL A 111 8.25 10.57 -1.47
C VAL A 111 8.49 9.48 -0.43
N PHE A 112 7.41 8.87 0.05
CA PHE A 112 7.43 7.86 1.10
C PHE A 112 6.86 6.55 0.58
N THR A 113 7.51 5.43 0.92
CA THR A 113 7.00 4.09 0.59
C THR A 113 6.71 3.33 1.87
N HIS A 114 5.48 2.83 2.01
CA HIS A 114 4.99 2.17 3.21
C HIS A 114 4.72 0.69 2.95
N HIS A 115 5.52 -0.18 3.55
CA HIS A 115 5.29 -1.63 3.54
C HIS A 115 4.52 -2.05 4.81
N PHE A 116 4.34 -3.36 5.00
CA PHE A 116 3.58 -3.90 6.14
C PHE A 116 3.96 -3.28 7.50
N ASP A 117 5.24 -3.26 7.87
CA ASP A 117 5.66 -2.75 9.19
C ASP A 117 5.45 -1.23 9.33
N ASP A 118 5.57 -0.47 8.24
CA ASP A 118 5.32 0.97 8.21
C ASP A 118 3.82 1.26 8.38
N ILE A 119 2.97 0.54 7.64
CA ILE A 119 1.50 0.59 7.77
C ILE A 119 1.10 0.34 9.22
N MET A 120 1.64 -0.71 9.84
CA MET A 120 1.34 -1.03 11.24
C MET A 120 1.88 0.01 12.21
N THR A 121 2.98 0.70 11.88
CA THR A 121 3.53 1.78 12.70
C THR A 121 2.63 3.01 12.65
N VAL A 122 2.20 3.44 11.46
CA VAL A 122 1.25 4.54 11.28
C VAL A 122 -0.03 4.31 12.10
N LEU A 123 -0.58 3.09 12.03
CA LEU A 123 -1.79 2.72 12.77
C LEU A 123 -1.60 2.67 14.29
N ARG A 124 -0.38 2.48 14.79
CA ARG A 124 -0.07 2.52 16.23
C ARG A 124 0.14 3.94 16.74
N SER A 125 0.65 4.84 15.91
CA SER A 125 0.85 6.25 16.26
C SER A 125 -0.43 7.08 16.17
N ALA A 126 -1.44 6.58 15.47
CA ALA A 126 -2.75 7.22 15.37
C ALA A 126 -3.49 7.21 16.72
N SER A 127 -4.01 8.37 17.12
CA SER A 127 -4.95 8.44 18.25
C SER A 127 -6.25 7.71 17.89
N PRO A 128 -6.96 7.10 18.86
CA PRO A 128 -8.15 6.32 18.56
C PRO A 128 -9.19 7.19 17.83
N VAL A 129 -9.56 6.76 16.62
CA VAL A 129 -10.68 7.33 15.86
C VAL A 129 -11.93 7.19 16.72
N THR A 130 -12.36 8.30 17.33
CA THR A 130 -13.62 8.36 18.07
C THR A 130 -14.75 8.21 17.06
N THR A 131 -15.27 6.99 16.94
CA THR A 131 -16.44 6.73 16.12
C THR A 131 -17.65 7.08 17.00
N LYS A 132 -18.37 8.14 16.64
CA LYS A 132 -19.69 8.45 17.21
C LYS A 132 -20.73 7.46 16.71
#